data_AF-A0A6D2JG28-F1
#
_entry.id   AF-A0A6D2JG28-F1
#
_cell.length_a   1.000
_cell.length_b   1.000
_cell.length_c   1.000
_cell.angle_alpha   90.00
_cell.angle_beta   90.00
_cell.angle_gamma   90.00
#
_symmetry.space_group_name_H-M   'P 1'
#
loop_
_entity.id
_entity.type
_entity.pdbx_description
1 polymer ?
#
loop_
_entity_poly.entity_id
_entity_poly.type
_entity_poly.pdbx_seq_one_letter_code
_entity_poly.pdbx_strand_id
1 'polypeptide(L)'
;MHSALSAAPDIDRVIEETRNTPFSDKIDSAIISDIGKIKCPEYAGTTDPRAHVRDFRLAVTKAHLSPALDWFASLEGGSIDSFDQLVSVFLKQYSIFIETRATEANLWKLRQGHDEPLRHFVARFREVKAKIAKLNDGVAIDAL
;
A
#
# COMPACT_ATOMS: atom_id res chain seq x y z
N MET A 1 -54.58 11.60 21.94
CA MET A 1 -54.57 10.83 20.67
C MET A 1 -53.59 11.50 19.72
N HIS A 2 -52.78 10.68 19.06
CA HIS A 2 -51.60 11.03 18.29
C HIS A 2 -51.93 11.66 16.93
N SER A 3 -51.09 12.60 16.49
CA SER A 3 -50.58 12.61 15.11
C SER A 3 -49.41 13.59 14.99
N ALA A 4 -48.22 13.12 15.35
CA ALA A 4 -46.99 13.73 14.86
C ALA A 4 -46.86 13.38 13.38
N LEU A 5 -47.23 14.29 12.49
CA LEU A 5 -46.87 14.23 11.07
C LEU A 5 -45.37 14.53 10.99
N SER A 6 -44.56 13.48 11.09
CA SER A 6 -43.16 13.52 10.69
C SER A 6 -43.15 13.79 9.18
N ALA A 7 -42.85 15.03 8.79
CA ALA A 7 -42.67 15.42 7.41
C ALA A 7 -41.31 14.87 6.93
N ALA A 8 -41.30 13.59 6.55
CA ALA A 8 -40.20 13.06 5.76
C ALA A 8 -40.17 13.83 4.44
N PRO A 9 -39.03 14.42 4.03
CA PRO A 9 -38.92 15.07 2.73
C PRO A 9 -39.22 14.05 1.62
N ASP A 10 -39.88 14.52 0.56
CA ASP A 10 -40.18 13.72 -0.63
C ASP A 10 -38.89 13.06 -1.15
N ILE A 11 -38.89 11.72 -1.24
CA ILE A 11 -37.71 10.94 -1.59
C ILE A 11 -37.20 11.33 -2.98
N ASP A 12 -38.10 11.64 -3.92
CA ASP A 12 -37.73 12.07 -5.27
C ASP A 12 -37.02 13.43 -5.25
N ARG A 13 -37.45 14.35 -4.38
CA ARG A 13 -36.78 15.64 -4.17
C ARG A 13 -35.39 15.47 -3.59
N VAL A 14 -35.24 14.59 -2.61
CA VAL A 14 -33.92 14.29 -2.00
C VAL A 14 -32.99 13.66 -3.04
N ILE A 15 -33.50 12.76 -3.89
CA ILE A 15 -32.71 12.17 -4.97
C ILE A 15 -32.28 13.24 -5.98
N GLU A 16 -33.17 14.14 -6.41
CA GLU A 16 -32.84 15.20 -7.36
C GLU A 16 -31.84 16.22 -6.78
N GLU A 17 -31.98 16.59 -5.51
CA GLU A 17 -31.00 17.42 -4.78
C GLU A 17 -29.62 16.75 -4.72
N THR A 18 -29.56 15.43 -4.54
CA THR A 18 -28.27 14.69 -4.54
C THR A 18 -27.63 14.57 -5.92
N ARG A 19 -28.38 14.82 -7.01
CA ARG A 19 -27.86 14.80 -8.40
C ARG A 19 -27.34 16.15 -8.87
N ASN A 20 -27.71 17.24 -8.19
CA ASN A 20 -27.26 18.60 -8.51
C ASN A 20 -25.95 18.93 -7.78
N THR A 21 -24.86 18.38 -8.30
CA THR A 21 -23.52 18.76 -7.88
C THR A 21 -23.12 20.12 -8.49
N PRO A 22 -22.49 21.04 -7.73
CA PRO A 22 -21.92 22.27 -8.30
C PRO A 22 -20.64 22.02 -9.10
N PHE A 23 -20.16 20.78 -9.14
CA PHE A 23 -18.93 20.39 -9.81
C PHE A 23 -19.18 19.88 -11.23
N SER A 24 -18.20 20.07 -12.11
CA SER A 24 -18.25 19.48 -13.46
C SER A 24 -18.18 17.95 -13.39
N ASP A 25 -18.72 17.26 -14.40
CA ASP A 25 -18.64 15.79 -14.54
C ASP A 25 -17.23 15.24 -14.31
N LYS A 26 -16.19 15.95 -14.78
CA LYS A 26 -14.78 15.55 -14.60
C LYS A 26 -14.35 15.47 -13.13
N ILE A 27 -14.85 16.38 -12.30
CA ILE A 27 -14.55 16.44 -10.86
C ILE A 27 -15.43 15.43 -10.12
N ASP A 28 -16.70 15.32 -10.51
CA ASP A 28 -17.65 14.39 -9.90
C ASP A 28 -17.29 12.92 -10.16
N SER A 29 -16.79 12.62 -11.35
CA SER A 29 -16.32 11.28 -11.74
C SER A 29 -14.89 10.98 -11.28
N ALA A 30 -14.21 11.91 -10.62
CA ALA A 30 -12.84 11.69 -10.17
C ALA A 30 -12.84 10.72 -8.98
N ILE A 31 -12.53 9.46 -9.25
CA ILE A 31 -12.36 8.46 -8.19
C ILE A 31 -11.06 8.79 -7.44
N ILE A 32 -11.19 9.37 -6.24
CA ILE A 32 -10.09 9.47 -5.29
C ILE A 32 -9.88 8.06 -4.72
N SER A 33 -9.17 7.23 -5.48
CA SER A 33 -8.85 5.87 -5.09
C SER A 33 -7.85 5.92 -3.95
N ASP A 34 -8.32 5.55 -2.76
CA ASP A 34 -7.53 5.40 -1.54
C ASP A 34 -7.03 6.72 -0.90
N ILE A 35 -7.93 7.40 -0.16
CA ILE A 35 -7.53 8.42 0.84
C ILE A 35 -6.83 7.75 2.05
N GLY A 36 -6.64 6.43 2.04
CA GLY A 36 -6.05 5.65 3.10
C GLY A 36 -4.71 6.23 3.58
N LYS A 37 -4.77 6.85 4.76
CA LYS A 37 -3.66 7.49 5.52
C LYS A 37 -3.26 8.91 5.11
N ILE A 38 -3.89 9.55 4.13
CA ILE A 38 -3.58 10.94 3.81
C ILE A 38 -4.14 11.86 4.91
N LYS A 39 -3.27 12.36 5.80
CA LYS A 39 -3.62 13.41 6.76
C LYS A 39 -3.64 14.76 6.05
N CYS A 40 -4.76 15.09 5.41
CA CYS A 40 -4.98 16.44 4.90
C CYS A 40 -5.19 17.41 6.08
N PRO A 41 -4.63 18.63 6.03
CA PRO A 41 -4.94 19.65 7.02
C PRO A 41 -6.43 20.01 6.95
N GLU A 42 -7.06 20.20 8.11
CA GLU A 42 -8.43 20.72 8.20
C GLU A 42 -8.41 22.24 8.04
N TYR A 43 -9.40 22.79 7.33
CA TYR A 43 -9.55 24.24 7.20
C TYR A 43 -10.60 24.77 8.18
N ALA A 44 -10.15 25.34 9.29
CA ALA A 44 -11.03 25.91 10.31
C ALA A 44 -11.66 27.26 9.90
N GLY A 45 -11.33 27.81 8.71
CA GLY A 45 -11.84 29.09 8.23
C GLY A 45 -11.22 30.33 8.89
N THR A 46 -10.24 30.14 9.78
CA THR A 46 -9.62 31.21 10.58
C THR A 46 -8.20 31.59 10.12
N THR A 47 -7.64 30.88 9.14
CA THR A 47 -6.28 31.08 8.61
C THR A 47 -6.31 31.59 7.16
N ASP A 48 -5.16 32.03 6.60
CA ASP A 48 -5.09 32.45 5.19
C ASP A 48 -5.43 31.26 4.26
N PRO A 49 -6.50 31.35 3.43
CA PRO A 49 -6.88 30.28 2.51
C PRO A 49 -5.75 29.88 1.55
N ARG A 50 -4.86 30.81 1.17
CA ARG A 50 -3.74 30.52 0.25
C ARG A 50 -2.68 29.65 0.92
N ALA A 51 -2.41 29.90 2.20
CA ALA A 51 -1.50 29.06 2.98
C ALA A 51 -2.08 27.65 3.10
N HIS A 52 -3.38 27.56 3.41
CA HIS A 52 -4.08 26.28 3.49
C HIS A 52 -4.02 25.48 2.18
N VAL A 53 -4.32 26.11 1.03
CA VAL A 53 -4.25 25.45 -0.29
C VAL A 53 -2.83 24.94 -0.59
N ARG A 54 -1.79 25.70 -0.23
CA ARG A 54 -0.40 25.27 -0.40
C ARG A 54 -0.09 24.03 0.43
N ASP A 55 -0.50 24.03 1.69
CA ASP A 55 -0.24 22.94 2.64
C ASP A 55 -1.04 21.68 2.25
N PHE A 56 -2.29 21.85 1.81
CA PHE A 56 -3.10 20.78 1.23
C PHE A 56 -2.43 20.17 0.00
N ARG A 57 -1.96 21.01 -0.95
CA ARG A 57 -1.26 20.54 -2.15
C ARG A 57 -0.01 19.73 -1.80
N LEU A 58 0.74 20.17 -0.78
CA LEU A 58 1.92 19.44 -0.31
C LEU A 58 1.55 18.08 0.29
N ALA A 59 0.51 18.02 1.12
CA ALA A 59 0.03 16.77 1.72
C ALA A 59 -0.40 15.75 0.67
N VAL A 60 -1.17 16.19 -0.33
CA VAL A 60 -1.62 15.34 -1.44
C VAL A 60 -0.44 14.90 -2.31
N THR A 61 0.52 15.78 -2.60
CA THR A 61 1.72 15.41 -3.39
C THR A 61 2.52 14.34 -2.67
N LYS A 62 2.76 14.51 -1.37
CA LYS A 62 3.53 13.55 -0.56
C LYS A 62 2.85 12.19 -0.45
N ALA A 63 1.54 12.17 -0.34
CA ALA A 63 0.79 10.92 -0.28
C ALA A 63 0.83 10.10 -1.59
N HIS A 64 0.99 10.77 -2.73
CA HIS A 64 1.07 10.11 -4.03
C HIS A 64 2.50 9.69 -4.42
N LEU A 65 3.51 10.03 -3.62
CA LEU A 65 4.86 9.51 -3.82
C LEU A 65 4.94 8.09 -3.29
N SER A 66 5.44 7.17 -4.12
CA SER A 66 5.71 5.81 -3.67
C SER A 66 6.97 5.79 -2.79
N PRO A 67 7.08 4.84 -1.84
CA PRO A 67 8.30 4.70 -1.04
C PRO A 67 9.58 4.56 -1.88
N ALA A 68 9.48 3.97 -3.07
CA ALA A 68 10.60 3.83 -3.99
C ALA A 68 11.03 5.18 -4.61
N LEU A 69 10.09 6.07 -4.92
CA LEU A 69 10.38 7.42 -5.42
C LEU A 69 10.99 8.29 -4.32
N ASP A 70 10.46 8.22 -3.10
CA ASP A 70 11.02 8.94 -1.94
C ASP A 70 12.46 8.49 -1.66
N TRP A 71 12.72 7.17 -1.69
CA TRP A 71 14.07 6.64 -1.57
C TRP A 71 14.98 7.17 -2.69
N PHE A 72 14.56 7.09 -3.95
CA PHE A 72 15.38 7.53 -5.08
C PHE A 72 15.70 9.03 -5.00
N ALA A 73 14.71 9.85 -4.61
CA ALA A 73 14.89 11.29 -4.45
C ALA A 73 15.82 11.67 -3.26
N SER A 74 16.03 10.76 -2.31
CA SER A 74 16.93 10.97 -1.17
C SER A 74 18.40 10.68 -1.49
N LEU A 75 18.70 10.11 -2.65
CA LEU A 75 20.07 9.82 -3.07
C LEU A 75 20.83 11.10 -3.41
N GLU A 76 22.13 11.13 -3.08
CA GLU A 76 22.99 12.24 -3.46
C GLU A 76 23.16 12.31 -4.98
N GLY A 77 23.07 13.51 -5.56
CA GLY A 77 23.21 13.69 -7.01
C GLY A 77 24.56 13.17 -7.51
N GLY A 78 24.55 12.29 -8.52
CA GLY A 78 25.76 11.66 -9.05
C GLY A 78 26.31 10.49 -8.23
N SER A 79 25.63 10.07 -7.14
CA SER A 79 26.03 8.90 -6.33
C SER A 79 25.82 7.54 -7.02
N ILE A 80 25.10 7.53 -8.15
CA ILE A 80 24.85 6.34 -8.97
C ILE A 80 25.33 6.67 -10.38
N ASP A 81 26.32 5.92 -10.85
CA ASP A 81 26.93 6.10 -12.17
C ASP A 81 26.45 5.07 -13.21
N SER A 82 25.70 4.05 -12.78
CA SER A 82 25.32 2.91 -13.60
C SER A 82 24.05 2.22 -13.10
N PHE A 83 23.40 1.48 -14.01
CA PHE A 83 22.22 0.70 -13.68
C PHE A 83 22.51 -0.42 -12.66
N ASP A 84 23.67 -1.06 -12.75
CA ASP A 84 24.07 -2.10 -11.79
C ASP A 84 24.23 -1.55 -10.37
N GLN A 85 24.79 -0.34 -10.24
CA GLN A 85 24.84 0.35 -8.95
C GLN A 85 23.44 0.66 -8.42
N LEU A 86 22.54 1.16 -9.27
CA LEU A 86 21.14 1.43 -8.92
C LEU A 86 20.45 0.18 -8.35
N VAL A 87 20.54 -0.94 -9.06
CA VAL A 87 19.95 -2.21 -8.63
C VAL A 87 20.55 -2.67 -7.30
N SER A 88 21.88 -2.60 -7.17
CA SER A 88 22.58 -2.97 -5.93
C SER A 88 22.13 -2.15 -4.72
N VAL A 89 22.03 -0.82 -4.84
CA VAL A 89 21.60 0.02 -3.72
C VAL A 89 20.11 -0.15 -3.41
N PHE A 90 19.27 -0.34 -4.43
CA PHE A 90 17.85 -0.59 -4.26
C PHE A 90 17.58 -1.91 -3.53
N LEU A 91 18.24 -2.99 -3.95
CA LEU A 91 18.10 -4.30 -3.31
C LEU A 91 18.64 -4.30 -1.89
N LYS A 92 19.70 -3.54 -1.60
CA LYS A 92 20.18 -3.34 -0.22
C LYS A 92 19.13 -2.61 0.62
N GLN A 93 18.57 -1.52 0.10
CA GLN A 93 17.55 -0.71 0.78
C GLN A 93 16.32 -1.54 1.16
N TYR A 94 15.82 -2.36 0.24
CA TYR A 94 14.61 -3.15 0.43
C TYR A 94 14.89 -4.63 0.74
N SER A 95 16.12 -4.95 1.17
CA SER A 95 16.57 -6.33 1.41
C SER A 95 15.70 -7.11 2.39
N ILE A 96 15.10 -6.42 3.37
CA ILE A 96 14.17 -7.03 4.34
C ILE A 96 12.90 -7.59 3.70
N PHE A 97 12.52 -7.09 2.52
CA PHE A 97 11.36 -7.54 1.76
C PHE A 97 11.72 -8.58 0.70
N ILE A 98 13.02 -8.83 0.48
CA ILE A 98 13.45 -9.89 -0.42
C ILE A 98 13.19 -11.21 0.28
N GLU A 99 12.21 -11.97 -0.20
CA GLU A 99 11.98 -13.33 0.25
C GLU A 99 13.27 -14.13 0.05
N THR A 100 13.85 -14.60 1.16
CA THR A 100 15.03 -15.47 1.10
C THR A 100 14.58 -16.80 0.51
N ARG A 101 15.06 -17.13 -0.69
CA ARG A 101 14.75 -18.41 -1.35
C ARG A 101 15.03 -19.55 -0.38
N ALA A 102 13.98 -20.27 0.00
CA ALA A 102 14.16 -21.57 0.61
C ALA A 102 14.73 -22.51 -0.44
N THR A 103 15.85 -23.15 -0.14
CA THR A 103 16.53 -24.12 -1.02
C THR A 103 16.49 -25.50 -0.40
N GLU A 104 16.72 -26.56 -1.16
CA GLU A 104 16.84 -27.93 -0.60
C GLU A 104 17.90 -28.02 0.49
N ALA A 105 18.98 -27.23 0.42
CA ALA A 105 19.97 -27.15 1.48
C ALA A 105 19.39 -26.68 2.83
N ASN A 106 18.30 -25.90 2.83
CA ASN A 106 17.58 -25.52 4.06
C ASN A 106 16.82 -26.71 4.67
N LEU A 107 16.34 -27.66 3.85
CA LEU A 107 15.73 -28.91 4.34
C LEU A 107 16.77 -29.82 4.99
N TRP A 108 17.95 -29.97 4.36
CA TRP A 108 19.01 -30.83 4.88
C TRP A 108 19.60 -30.31 6.21
N LYS A 109 19.52 -29.00 6.45
CA LYS A 109 19.98 -28.37 7.70
C LYS A 109 18.94 -28.45 8.84
N LEU A 110 17.69 -28.80 8.55
CA LEU A 110 16.65 -28.96 9.58
C LEU A 110 16.92 -30.22 10.40
N ARG A 111 17.22 -30.02 11.69
CA ARG A 111 17.32 -31.09 12.68
C ARG A 111 16.24 -30.89 13.73
N GLN A 112 15.60 -31.98 14.14
CA GLN A 112 14.71 -31.96 15.31
C GLN A 112 15.53 -31.61 16.54
N GLY A 113 15.10 -30.60 17.30
CA GLY A 113 15.72 -30.24 18.57
C GLY A 113 15.53 -31.35 19.61
N HIS A 114 16.43 -31.45 20.60
CA HIS A 114 16.36 -32.53 21.60
C HIS A 114 15.07 -32.49 22.45
N ASP A 115 14.52 -31.29 22.67
CA ASP A 115 13.25 -31.05 23.37
C ASP A 115 12.08 -30.70 22.43
N GLU A 116 12.29 -30.80 21.11
CA GLU A 116 11.25 -30.42 20.15
C GLU A 116 10.28 -31.59 19.92
N PRO A 117 8.97 -31.41 20.19
CA PRO A 117 7.99 -32.43 19.86
C PRO A 117 7.95 -32.69 18.36
N LEU A 118 7.84 -33.95 17.96
CA LEU A 118 7.87 -34.36 16.56
C LEU A 118 6.87 -33.60 15.68
N ARG A 119 5.68 -33.29 16.21
CA ARG A 119 4.64 -32.50 15.50
C ARG A 119 5.16 -31.13 15.04
N HIS A 120 5.98 -30.49 15.87
CA HIS A 120 6.49 -29.14 15.63
C HIS A 120 7.62 -29.16 14.60
N PHE A 121 8.50 -30.17 14.70
CA PHE A 121 9.51 -30.44 13.67
C PHE A 121 8.86 -30.71 12.31
N VAL A 122 7.84 -31.58 12.24
CA VAL A 122 7.12 -31.90 10.99
C VAL A 122 6.43 -30.65 10.42
N ALA A 123 5.87 -29.79 11.26
CA ALA A 123 5.28 -28.52 10.82
C ALA A 123 6.33 -27.62 10.14
N ARG A 124 7.49 -27.40 10.78
CA ARG A 124 8.61 -26.63 10.21
C ARG A 124 9.13 -27.24 8.91
N PHE A 125 9.27 -28.57 8.86
CA PHE A 125 9.72 -29.28 7.67
C PHE A 125 8.76 -29.08 6.49
N ARG A 126 7.45 -29.21 6.74
CA ARG A 126 6.40 -28.97 5.73
C ARG A 126 6.37 -27.52 5.27
N GLU A 127 6.58 -26.57 6.17
CA GLU A 127 6.64 -25.14 5.84
C GLU A 127 7.80 -24.83 4.89
N VAL A 128 9.00 -25.33 5.17
CA VAL A 128 10.16 -25.15 4.28
C VAL A 128 9.95 -25.85 2.93
N LYS A 129 9.38 -27.07 2.94
CA LYS A 129 9.05 -27.80 1.70
C LYS A 129 8.02 -27.05 0.84
N ALA A 130 7.00 -26.45 1.46
CA ALA A 130 5.98 -25.68 0.75
C ALA A 130 6.56 -24.39 0.13
N LYS A 131 7.46 -23.71 0.84
CA LYS A 131 8.17 -22.53 0.30
C LYS A 131 9.02 -22.88 -0.93
N ILE A 132 9.70 -24.04 -0.92
CA ILE A 132 10.47 -24.52 -2.08
C ILE A 132 9.54 -24.83 -3.27
N ALA A 133 8.44 -25.55 -3.06
CA ALA A 133 7.51 -25.91 -4.12
C ALA A 133 6.87 -24.68 -4.80
N LYS A 134 6.39 -23.72 -4.00
CA LYS A 134 5.79 -22.48 -4.50
C LYS A 134 6.75 -21.66 -5.37
N LEU A 135 8.03 -21.64 -5.03
CA LEU A 135 9.06 -20.93 -5.81
C LEU A 135 9.36 -21.62 -7.15
N ASN A 136 9.35 -22.96 -7.19
CA ASN A 136 9.54 -23.70 -8.43
C ASN A 136 8.38 -23.50 -9.42
N ASP A 137 7.15 -23.45 -8.90
CA ASP A 137 5.96 -23.17 -9.72
C ASP A 137 5.99 -21.75 -10.30
N GLY A 138 6.50 -20.76 -9.55
CA GLY A 138 6.67 -19.38 -10.03
C GLY A 138 7.77 -19.23 -11.09
N VAL A 139 8.90 -19.93 -10.93
CA VAL A 139 9.99 -19.94 -11.93
C VAL A 139 9.55 -20.59 -13.26
N ALA A 140 8.65 -21.58 -13.21
CA ALA A 140 8.09 -22.20 -14.40
C ALA A 140 7.14 -21.26 -15.18
N ILE A 141 6.47 -20.33 -14.49
CA ILE A 141 5.57 -19.35 -15.11
C ILE A 141 6.33 -18.17 -15.73
N ASP A 142 7.40 -17.70 -15.09
CA ASP A 142 8.25 -16.61 -15.62
C ASP A 142 9.18 -17.03 -16.78
N ALA A 143 9.29 -18.35 -17.04
CA ALA A 143 10.13 -18.91 -18.11
C ALA A 143 9.36 -19.20 -19.42
N LEU A 144 8.08 -18.84 -19.50
CA LEU A 144 7.22 -18.90 -20.71
C LEU A 144 7.17 -17.55 -21.42
#